data_AF-A0AAE9EDQ0-F1
#
_entry.id   AF-A0AAE9EDQ0-F1
#
_cell.length_a   1.000
_cell.length_b   1.000
_cell.length_c   1.000
_cell.angle_alpha   90.00
_cell.angle_beta   90.00
_cell.angle_gamma   90.00
#
_symmetry.space_group_name_H-M   'P 1'
#
loop_
_entity.id
_entity.type
_entity.pdbx_description
1 polymer ?
#
loop_
_entity_poly.entity_id
_entity_poly.type
_entity_poly.pdbx_seq_one_letter_code
_entity_poly.pdbx_strand_id
1 'polypeptide(L)'
;MLLEVGEGSYLVRESIRSRDACTLCMVFDGKVMNYKLYYDGQFYVGEKRFDTMDLLVADGLISMFVDLHAADYIKRMADEAIYEDSPYSRYTNAATTSDIVRRPVTRAHNFTSYTFKAPHYCDYCRNFLWGLVHQGMRCEDCGFAAHKKCSEKTLHDCVPDCKYVKRMFGVDITTLCMAHGTDIPPIVSLCINEVETRGLNVEGIYRVSGSYDHMEKLKQQCDSNQFVDLAAVADIHTVCGLLKLYFRLLPQQLIPFSVHKQLLVAYQETNQRATHERERGLRKVMMELSDANIITLGAVLAHLKKVADHSSKNKMTVENLATIFSPTLFCSGSIPAMPNHQLLHFLINNPRVVPKHR
;
A
#
# COMPACT_ATOMS: atom_id res chain seq x y z
N MET A 1 -31.65 43.09 -5.29
CA MET A 1 -32.09 41.70 -5.05
C MET A 1 -31.10 40.86 -4.24
N LEU A 2 -29.99 40.31 -4.77
CA LEU A 2 -29.14 39.41 -3.95
C LEU A 2 -28.47 40.13 -2.75
N LEU A 3 -27.92 41.32 -2.97
CA LEU A 3 -27.31 42.14 -1.91
C LEU A 3 -28.33 42.64 -0.86
N GLU A 4 -29.62 42.66 -1.19
CA GLU A 4 -30.68 43.08 -0.25
C GLU A 4 -31.06 41.95 0.72
N VAL A 5 -30.85 40.69 0.32
CA VAL A 5 -31.13 39.52 1.17
C VAL A 5 -30.10 39.38 2.30
N GLY A 6 -28.87 39.83 2.07
CA GLY A 6 -27.79 39.86 3.06
C GLY A 6 -26.66 38.86 2.79
N GLU A 7 -25.73 38.80 3.72
CA GLU A 7 -24.49 38.02 3.62
C GLU A 7 -24.73 36.51 3.66
N GLY A 8 -23.98 35.75 2.85
CA GLY A 8 -24.16 34.31 2.69
C GLY A 8 -25.33 33.90 1.78
N SER A 9 -26.14 34.85 1.31
CA SER A 9 -27.19 34.56 0.32
C SER A 9 -26.59 34.18 -1.03
N TYR A 10 -27.25 33.26 -1.74
CA TYR A 10 -26.79 32.79 -3.05
C TYR A 10 -27.96 32.49 -4.01
N LEU A 11 -27.65 32.50 -5.31
CA LEU A 11 -28.53 32.02 -6.37
C LEU A 11 -27.72 31.37 -7.49
N VAL A 12 -28.39 30.60 -8.33
CA VAL A 12 -27.82 30.08 -9.58
C VAL A 12 -28.52 30.74 -10.75
N ARG A 13 -27.75 31.19 -11.74
CA ARG A 13 -28.28 31.77 -12.98
C ARG A 13 -27.64 31.11 -14.20
N GLU A 14 -28.40 31.00 -15.27
CA GLU A 14 -27.88 30.57 -16.56
C GLU A 14 -27.03 31.67 -17.21
N SER A 15 -26.02 31.25 -17.95
CA SER A 15 -25.12 32.14 -18.67
C SER A 15 -25.78 32.62 -19.96
N ILE A 16 -25.82 33.94 -20.14
CA ILE A 16 -26.32 34.58 -21.37
C ILE A 16 -25.34 34.34 -22.54
N ARG A 17 -24.06 34.10 -22.25
CA ARG A 17 -22.99 33.99 -23.26
C ARG A 17 -22.75 32.57 -23.77
N SER A 18 -23.12 31.55 -23.00
CA SER A 18 -22.92 30.14 -23.35
C SER A 18 -24.18 29.39 -22.97
N ARG A 19 -24.80 28.73 -23.96
CA ARG A 19 -25.84 27.74 -23.68
C ARG A 19 -25.25 26.65 -22.79
N ASP A 20 -26.04 26.20 -21.81
CA ASP A 20 -25.74 25.13 -20.85
C ASP A 20 -24.68 25.45 -19.77
N ALA A 21 -24.26 26.71 -19.63
CA ALA A 21 -23.37 27.10 -18.53
C ALA A 21 -24.15 27.77 -17.39
N CYS A 22 -24.02 27.25 -16.17
CA CYS A 22 -24.59 27.85 -14.96
C CYS A 22 -23.53 28.64 -14.17
N THR A 23 -23.95 29.74 -13.56
CA THR A 23 -23.12 30.55 -12.66
C THR A 23 -23.76 30.59 -11.28
N LEU A 24 -22.99 30.18 -10.28
CA LEU A 24 -23.31 30.36 -8.87
C LEU A 24 -22.92 31.79 -8.47
N CYS A 25 -23.88 32.55 -7.98
CA CYS A 25 -23.67 33.89 -7.44
C CYS A 25 -23.90 33.83 -5.93
N MET A 26 -22.91 34.22 -5.13
CA MET A 26 -23.03 34.26 -3.66
C MET A 26 -22.53 35.60 -3.10
N VAL A 27 -23.13 36.08 -2.02
CA VAL A 27 -22.74 37.32 -1.34
C VAL A 27 -21.74 37.01 -0.23
N PHE A 28 -20.59 37.68 -0.25
CA PHE A 28 -19.56 37.59 0.78
C PHE A 28 -18.81 38.91 0.89
N ASP A 29 -18.57 39.40 2.11
CA ASP A 29 -17.85 40.66 2.38
C ASP A 29 -18.44 41.85 1.58
N GLY A 30 -19.77 41.95 1.59
CA GLY A 30 -20.52 43.01 0.90
C GLY A 30 -20.45 42.97 -0.64
N LYS A 31 -19.88 41.92 -1.24
CA LYS A 31 -19.70 41.78 -2.70
C LYS A 31 -20.38 40.53 -3.24
N VAL A 32 -20.82 40.60 -4.49
CA VAL A 32 -21.35 39.43 -5.22
C VAL A 32 -20.20 38.71 -5.90
N MET A 33 -19.93 37.49 -5.46
CA MET A 33 -18.94 36.59 -6.01
C MET A 33 -19.59 35.68 -7.04
N ASN A 34 -18.96 35.52 -8.20
CA ASN A 34 -19.49 34.74 -9.32
C ASN A 34 -18.57 33.57 -9.62
N TYR A 35 -19.11 32.35 -9.58
CA TYR A 35 -18.39 31.11 -9.80
C TYR A 35 -19.05 30.31 -10.90
N LYS A 36 -18.25 29.74 -11.80
CA LYS A 36 -18.77 28.82 -12.80
C LYS A 36 -19.12 27.50 -12.11
N LEU A 37 -20.37 27.09 -12.25
CA LEU A 37 -20.90 25.90 -11.60
C LEU A 37 -20.92 24.74 -12.59
N TYR A 38 -20.51 23.57 -12.12
CA TYR A 38 -20.51 22.33 -12.89
C TYR A 38 -21.27 21.23 -12.15
N TYR A 39 -21.75 20.25 -12.91
CA TYR A 39 -22.50 19.11 -12.40
C TYR A 39 -22.25 17.86 -13.25
N ASP A 40 -21.85 16.77 -12.61
CA ASP A 40 -21.63 15.46 -13.22
C ASP A 40 -22.20 14.31 -12.36
N GLY A 41 -23.29 14.60 -11.64
CA GLY A 41 -23.85 13.76 -10.58
C GLY A 41 -23.62 14.34 -9.18
N GLN A 42 -22.61 15.21 -9.04
CA GLN A 42 -22.35 16.04 -7.87
C GLN A 42 -22.08 17.48 -8.29
N PHE A 43 -22.35 18.45 -7.42
CA PHE A 43 -22.10 19.87 -7.67
C PHE A 43 -20.64 20.23 -7.38
N TYR A 44 -20.02 21.05 -8.24
CA TYR A 44 -18.67 21.55 -7.99
C TYR A 44 -18.34 22.86 -8.71
N VAL A 45 -17.41 23.60 -8.11
CA VAL A 45 -16.79 24.83 -8.68
C VAL A 45 -15.28 24.64 -8.91
N GLY A 46 -14.63 23.80 -8.10
CA GLY A 46 -13.19 23.48 -8.17
C GLY A 46 -12.94 21.98 -8.10
N GLU A 47 -11.96 21.56 -7.29
CA GLU A 47 -11.60 20.13 -7.13
C GLU A 47 -12.63 19.35 -6.29
N LYS A 48 -13.25 19.99 -5.29
CA LYS A 48 -14.18 19.33 -4.35
C LYS A 48 -15.55 19.11 -4.99
N ARG A 49 -16.13 17.93 -4.72
CA ARG A 49 -17.47 17.52 -5.16
C ARG A 49 -18.43 17.46 -3.97
N PHE A 50 -19.67 17.88 -4.19
CA PHE A 50 -20.70 17.99 -3.15
C PHE A 50 -22.03 17.40 -3.61
N ASP A 51 -22.72 16.73 -2.69
CA ASP A 51 -24.01 16.11 -2.99
C ASP A 51 -25.13 17.15 -3.14
N THR A 52 -25.05 18.27 -2.42
CA THR A 52 -26.04 19.36 -2.47
C THR A 52 -25.39 20.71 -2.71
N MET A 53 -26.17 21.63 -3.27
CA MET A 53 -25.76 23.02 -3.46
C MET A 53 -25.45 23.70 -2.13
N ASP A 54 -26.26 23.44 -1.10
CA ASP A 54 -26.09 24.03 0.23
C ASP A 54 -24.73 23.68 0.83
N LEU A 55 -24.27 22.43 0.68
CA LEU A 55 -22.96 22.00 1.16
C LEU A 55 -21.81 22.69 0.41
N LEU A 56 -21.95 22.84 -0.91
CA LEU A 56 -20.97 23.55 -1.73
C LEU A 56 -20.86 25.01 -1.30
N VAL A 57 -22.00 25.69 -1.15
CA VAL A 57 -22.02 27.11 -0.75
C VAL A 57 -21.49 27.27 0.67
N ALA A 58 -21.90 26.42 1.61
CA ALA A 58 -21.41 26.48 2.99
C ALA A 58 -19.90 26.24 3.08
N ASP A 59 -19.34 25.23 2.39
CA ASP A 59 -17.89 24.99 2.34
C ASP A 59 -17.14 26.15 1.68
N GLY A 60 -17.73 26.74 0.64
CA GLY A 60 -17.23 27.93 -0.05
C GLY A 60 -17.16 29.14 0.89
N LEU A 61 -18.24 29.46 1.59
CA LEU A 61 -18.30 30.58 2.54
C LEU A 61 -17.32 30.38 3.72
N ILE A 62 -17.20 29.16 4.25
CA ILE A 62 -16.19 28.83 5.27
C ILE A 62 -14.79 29.12 4.73
N SER A 63 -14.47 28.61 3.53
CA SER A 63 -13.15 28.79 2.92
C SER A 63 -12.85 30.27 2.69
N MET A 64 -13.81 31.03 2.15
CA MET A 64 -13.67 32.47 1.91
C MET A 64 -13.50 33.25 3.21
N PHE A 65 -14.25 32.90 4.26
CA PHE A 65 -14.11 33.53 5.58
C PHE A 65 -12.73 33.28 6.20
N VAL A 66 -12.26 32.03 6.15
CA VAL A 66 -10.95 31.63 6.66
C VAL A 66 -9.83 32.32 5.87
N ASP A 67 -9.93 32.37 4.55
CA ASP A 67 -8.94 33.05 3.71
C ASP A 67 -8.92 34.57 3.97
N LEU A 68 -10.08 35.22 4.12
CA LEU A 68 -10.15 36.66 4.38
C LEU A 68 -9.44 37.05 5.69
N HIS A 69 -9.60 36.26 6.75
CA HIS A 69 -9.11 36.61 8.08
C HIS A 69 -7.74 36.00 8.41
N ALA A 70 -7.36 34.90 7.77
CA ALA A 70 -6.21 34.11 8.16
C ALA A 70 -5.28 33.70 7.00
N ALA A 71 -5.45 34.24 5.79
CA ALA A 71 -4.60 33.86 4.64
C ALA A 71 -3.09 33.94 4.92
N ASP A 72 -2.62 35.00 5.57
CA ASP A 72 -1.19 35.17 5.87
C ASP A 72 -0.68 34.21 6.95
N TYR A 73 -1.56 33.80 7.86
CA TYR A 73 -1.27 32.75 8.82
C TYR A 73 -1.20 31.38 8.13
N ILE A 74 -2.19 31.05 7.29
CA ILE A 74 -2.29 29.78 6.56
C ILE A 74 -1.12 29.55 5.61
N LYS A 75 -0.60 30.63 4.99
CA LYS A 75 0.61 30.54 4.16
C LYS A 75 1.82 30.10 4.98
N ARG A 76 1.95 30.57 6.22
CA ARG A 76 3.12 30.34 7.08
C ARG A 76 3.00 29.11 7.97
N MET A 77 1.79 28.63 8.27
CA MET A 77 1.57 27.55 9.24
C MET A 77 2.32 26.25 8.94
N ALA A 78 2.59 25.96 7.66
CA ALA A 78 3.32 24.77 7.25
C ALA A 78 4.85 25.00 7.22
N ASP A 79 5.31 26.24 7.05
CA ASP A 79 6.74 26.60 7.05
C ASP A 79 7.26 26.85 8.47
N GLU A 80 6.45 27.44 9.33
CA GLU A 80 6.81 27.75 10.73
C GLU A 80 6.70 26.53 11.65
N ALA A 81 6.02 25.46 11.23
CA ALA A 81 5.90 24.25 12.02
C ALA A 81 7.14 23.36 11.89
N ILE A 82 7.69 22.98 13.05
CA ILE A 82 8.82 22.05 13.18
C ILE A 82 8.25 20.63 13.26
N TYR A 83 8.63 19.77 12.32
CA TYR A 83 8.08 18.42 12.19
C TYR A 83 8.42 17.52 13.39
N GLU A 84 9.62 17.65 13.94
CA GLU A 84 10.10 16.89 15.10
C GLU A 84 9.28 17.18 16.36
N ASP A 85 8.66 18.36 16.42
CA ASP A 85 7.76 18.78 17.49
C ASP A 85 6.28 18.44 17.21
N SER A 86 6.00 17.86 16.05
CA SER A 86 4.66 17.49 15.67
C SER A 86 4.10 16.41 16.61
N PRO A 87 2.78 16.42 16.89
CA PRO A 87 2.13 15.36 17.65
C PRO A 87 2.53 13.97 17.16
N TYR A 88 2.50 13.75 15.83
CA TYR A 88 2.85 12.47 15.24
C TYR A 88 4.26 12.02 15.58
N SER A 89 5.27 12.87 15.36
CA SER A 89 6.67 12.53 15.63
C SER A 89 6.90 12.22 17.11
N ARG A 90 6.24 12.94 18.01
CA ARG A 90 6.32 12.66 19.46
C ARG A 90 5.67 11.34 19.83
N TYR A 91 4.51 11.00 19.25
CA TYR A 91 3.84 9.72 19.47
C TYR A 91 4.65 8.54 18.95
N THR A 92 5.21 8.64 17.75
CA THR A 92 6.02 7.56 17.16
C THR A 92 7.30 7.35 17.96
N ASN A 93 8.02 8.42 18.30
CA ASN A 93 9.25 8.34 19.12
C ASN A 93 9.01 7.74 20.50
N ALA A 94 7.85 8.03 21.13
CA ALA A 94 7.47 7.40 22.38
C ALA A 94 7.19 5.89 22.21
N ALA A 95 6.54 5.48 21.13
CA ALA A 95 6.27 4.07 20.84
C ALA A 95 7.56 3.25 20.55
N THR A 96 8.62 3.88 20.05
CA THR A 96 9.90 3.20 19.78
C THR A 96 10.73 2.91 21.04
N THR A 97 10.35 3.42 22.21
CA THR A 97 11.07 3.14 23.48
C THR A 97 10.77 1.76 24.08
N SER A 98 9.80 1.02 23.56
CA SER A 98 9.56 -0.38 23.92
C SER A 98 10.26 -1.34 22.94
N ASP A 99 11.45 -1.82 23.31
CA ASP A 99 12.14 -3.07 22.96
C ASP A 99 12.24 -3.59 21.51
N ILE A 100 11.89 -2.81 20.49
CA ILE A 100 12.22 -3.17 19.10
C ILE A 100 12.95 -1.99 18.45
N VAL A 101 14.28 -2.09 18.42
CA VAL A 101 15.14 -1.24 17.58
C VAL A 101 14.85 -1.57 16.12
N ARG A 102 13.69 -1.12 15.61
CA ARG A 102 13.38 -1.16 14.18
C ARG A 102 14.31 -0.15 13.53
N ARG A 103 15.17 -0.61 12.61
CA ARG A 103 15.94 0.30 11.76
C ARG A 103 15.00 1.32 11.14
N PRO A 104 15.36 2.61 11.08
CA PRO A 104 14.53 3.61 10.42
C PRO A 104 14.48 3.29 8.93
N VAL A 105 13.43 2.59 8.50
CA VAL A 105 13.11 2.45 7.09
C VAL A 105 12.53 3.78 6.67
N THR A 106 13.22 4.47 5.75
CA THR A 106 12.73 5.72 5.17
C THR A 106 11.52 5.41 4.30
N ARG A 107 10.32 5.61 4.84
CA ARG A 107 9.05 5.27 4.21
C ARG A 107 8.16 6.50 4.09
N ALA A 108 7.77 6.84 2.87
CA ALA A 108 6.80 7.90 2.62
C ALA A 108 5.39 7.53 3.11
N HIS A 109 4.64 8.54 3.52
CA HIS A 109 3.21 8.43 3.82
C HIS A 109 2.40 8.28 2.53
N ASN A 110 1.36 7.44 2.54
CA ASN A 110 0.43 7.27 1.43
C ASN A 110 -0.82 8.14 1.64
N PHE A 111 -0.71 9.43 1.35
CA PHE A 111 -1.78 10.40 1.57
C PHE A 111 -2.88 10.35 0.51
N THR A 112 -4.13 10.28 0.97
CA THR A 112 -5.33 10.45 0.14
C THR A 112 -6.22 11.56 0.69
N SER A 113 -6.98 12.22 -0.19
CA SER A 113 -7.91 13.26 0.23
C SER A 113 -9.03 12.64 1.07
N TYR A 114 -9.32 13.22 2.24
CA TYR A 114 -10.23 12.62 3.21
C TYR A 114 -11.22 13.61 3.81
N THR A 115 -12.46 13.14 3.99
CA THR A 115 -13.53 13.89 4.68
C THR A 115 -13.66 13.39 6.11
N PHE A 116 -13.32 14.26 7.06
CA PHE A 116 -13.39 13.96 8.49
C PHE A 116 -14.81 14.21 9.02
N LYS A 117 -15.40 13.21 9.68
CA LYS A 117 -16.79 13.28 10.18
C LYS A 117 -16.95 14.08 11.48
N ALA A 118 -15.85 14.47 12.11
CA ALA A 118 -15.81 15.26 13.34
C ALA A 118 -14.72 16.35 13.18
N PRO A 119 -14.69 17.39 14.03
CA PRO A 119 -13.59 18.34 14.05
C PRO A 119 -12.24 17.63 14.25
N HIS A 120 -11.33 17.75 13.28
CA HIS A 120 -10.00 17.15 13.34
C HIS A 120 -8.91 18.23 13.21
N TYR A 121 -7.74 17.94 13.76
CA TYR A 121 -6.57 18.81 13.74
C TYR A 121 -5.45 18.12 12.97
N CYS A 122 -4.58 18.94 12.38
CA CYS A 122 -3.44 18.50 11.61
C CYS A 122 -2.35 17.97 12.55
N ASP A 123 -1.91 16.74 12.31
CA ASP A 123 -0.84 16.07 13.05
C ASP A 123 0.55 16.67 12.78
N TYR A 124 0.67 17.56 11.78
CA TYR A 124 1.89 18.31 11.46
C TYR A 124 1.93 19.67 12.20
N CYS A 125 1.00 20.59 11.89
CA CYS A 125 1.03 21.97 12.40
C CYS A 125 0.13 22.21 13.62
N ARG A 126 -0.63 21.20 14.09
CA ARG A 126 -1.60 21.28 15.20
C ARG A 126 -2.81 22.18 14.97
N ASN A 127 -2.95 22.78 13.78
CA ASN A 127 -4.08 23.62 13.45
C ASN A 127 -5.29 22.81 12.96
N PHE A 128 -6.46 23.43 13.07
CA PHE A 128 -7.73 22.84 12.66
C PHE A 128 -7.78 22.56 11.15
N LEU A 129 -8.39 21.44 10.75
CA LEU A 129 -8.69 21.09 9.36
C LEU A 129 -10.09 21.63 9.01
N TRP A 130 -10.14 22.79 8.36
CA TRP A 130 -11.40 23.48 8.06
C TRP A 130 -12.10 22.97 6.79
N GLY A 131 -13.41 23.20 6.72
CA GLY A 131 -14.29 22.78 5.63
C GLY A 131 -15.25 21.65 6.01
N LEU A 132 -16.20 21.37 5.14
CA LEU A 132 -17.24 20.35 5.31
C LEU A 132 -16.87 19.03 4.63
N VAL A 133 -16.14 19.10 3.52
CA VAL A 133 -15.72 17.93 2.73
C VAL A 133 -14.26 18.12 2.31
N HIS A 134 -13.49 17.02 2.28
CA HIS A 134 -12.08 17.02 1.88
C HIS A 134 -11.27 18.11 2.61
N GLN A 135 -11.38 18.16 3.94
CA GLN A 135 -10.71 19.18 4.78
C GLN A 135 -9.18 19.04 4.75
N GLY A 136 -8.69 17.84 4.43
CA GLY A 136 -7.27 17.57 4.36
C GLY A 136 -6.97 16.21 3.77
N MET A 137 -5.75 15.77 4.02
CA MET A 137 -5.19 14.50 3.60
C MET A 137 -5.12 13.55 4.79
N ARG A 138 -5.30 12.26 4.55
CA ARG A 138 -5.05 11.21 5.54
C ARG A 138 -4.19 10.12 4.95
N CYS A 139 -3.16 9.69 5.68
CA CYS A 139 -2.36 8.54 5.29
C CYS A 139 -3.19 7.25 5.46
N GLU A 140 -3.28 6.43 4.41
CA GLU A 140 -4.00 5.15 4.46
C GLU A 140 -3.28 4.09 5.30
N ASP A 141 -1.97 4.25 5.52
CA ASP A 141 -1.15 3.25 6.21
C ASP A 141 -1.09 3.49 7.73
N CYS A 142 -0.94 4.74 8.16
CA CYS A 142 -0.71 5.10 9.57
C CYS A 142 -1.79 6.03 10.16
N GLY A 143 -2.71 6.53 9.35
CA GLY A 143 -3.78 7.42 9.80
C GLY A 143 -3.38 8.89 10.00
N PHE A 144 -2.11 9.27 9.74
CA PHE A 144 -1.63 10.66 9.83
C PHE A 144 -2.57 11.60 9.09
N ALA A 145 -3.13 12.58 9.79
CA ALA A 145 -4.02 13.60 9.24
C ALA A 145 -3.24 14.91 9.02
N ALA A 146 -3.25 15.45 7.81
CA ALA A 146 -2.52 16.65 7.47
C ALA A 146 -3.35 17.60 6.60
N HIS A 147 -3.04 18.90 6.61
CA HIS A 147 -3.43 19.76 5.49
C HIS A 147 -2.69 19.34 4.21
N LYS A 148 -3.24 19.64 3.03
CA LYS A 148 -2.61 19.36 1.72
C LYS A 148 -1.15 19.86 1.63
N LYS A 149 -0.89 21.09 2.09
CA LYS A 149 0.48 21.65 2.15
C LYS A 149 1.37 21.00 3.22
N CYS A 150 0.79 20.56 4.33
CA CYS A 150 1.54 19.90 5.40
C CYS A 150 1.98 18.49 4.98
N SER A 151 1.12 17.75 4.27
CA SER A 151 1.46 16.40 3.75
C SER A 151 2.62 16.41 2.77
N GLU A 152 2.88 17.52 2.07
CA GLU A 152 4.01 17.65 1.16
C GLU A 152 5.35 17.86 1.90
N LYS A 153 5.31 18.27 3.18
CA LYS A 153 6.48 18.59 4.01
C LYS A 153 6.79 17.54 5.07
N THR A 154 5.97 16.51 5.20
CA THR A 154 6.22 15.42 6.16
C THR A 154 7.47 14.64 5.78
N LEU A 155 8.21 14.16 6.78
CA LEU A 155 9.34 13.27 6.57
C LEU A 155 8.90 11.87 6.09
N HIS A 156 9.86 11.07 5.64
CA HIS A 156 9.66 9.67 5.26
C HIS A 156 9.78 8.74 6.48
N ASP A 157 8.92 8.95 7.48
CA ASP A 157 8.92 8.25 8.77
C ASP A 157 7.60 7.51 9.04
N CYS A 158 6.84 7.18 7.99
CA CYS A 158 5.54 6.53 8.14
C CYS A 158 5.67 5.19 8.87
N VAL A 159 4.94 5.04 9.98
CA VAL A 159 4.80 3.79 10.72
C VAL A 159 3.37 3.27 10.56
N PRO A 160 3.15 2.28 9.67
CA PRO A 160 1.81 1.72 9.45
C PRO A 160 1.21 1.08 10.72
N ASP A 161 -0.10 1.22 10.90
CA ASP A 161 -0.87 0.60 12.00
C ASP A 161 -1.98 -0.28 11.39
N CYS A 162 -2.14 -1.50 11.95
CA CYS A 162 -3.15 -2.47 11.52
C CYS A 162 -4.59 -1.95 11.55
N LYS A 163 -4.88 -0.90 12.32
CA LYS A 163 -6.19 -0.22 12.32
C LYS A 163 -6.53 0.42 10.96
N TYR A 164 -5.52 0.89 10.24
CA TYR A 164 -5.69 1.59 8.96
C TYR A 164 -5.40 0.66 7.77
N VAL A 165 -4.46 -0.28 7.92
CA VAL A 165 -4.18 -1.32 6.93
C VAL A 165 -5.22 -2.46 7.05
N LYS A 166 -6.41 -2.24 6.49
CA LYS A 166 -7.54 -3.18 6.62
C LYS A 166 -7.41 -4.44 5.77
N ARG A 167 -6.83 -4.32 4.56
CA ARG A 167 -6.67 -5.41 3.60
C ARG A 167 -5.33 -6.12 3.79
N MET A 168 -5.30 -7.43 3.57
CA MET A 168 -4.08 -8.24 3.62
C MET A 168 -3.49 -8.47 2.23
N PHE A 169 -4.34 -8.57 1.20
CA PHE A 169 -3.94 -8.75 -0.19
C PHE A 169 -3.78 -7.39 -0.89
N GLY A 170 -2.86 -7.32 -1.85
CA GLY A 170 -2.64 -6.08 -2.61
C GLY A 170 -1.95 -4.97 -1.83
N VAL A 171 -1.36 -5.29 -0.69
CA VAL A 171 -0.56 -4.38 0.14
C VAL A 171 0.90 -4.73 -0.02
N ASP A 172 1.76 -3.72 -0.04
CA ASP A 172 3.21 -3.92 -0.04
C ASP A 172 3.64 -4.73 1.21
N ILE A 173 4.56 -5.69 1.01
CA ILE A 173 4.99 -6.62 2.07
C ILE A 173 5.56 -5.86 3.26
N THR A 174 6.40 -4.85 3.02
CA THR A 174 7.02 -4.06 4.08
C THR A 174 5.97 -3.38 4.95
N THR A 175 4.93 -2.83 4.31
CA THR A 175 3.76 -2.24 4.97
C THR A 175 3.04 -3.22 5.87
N LEU A 176 2.72 -4.38 5.33
CA LEU A 176 1.93 -5.38 6.06
C LEU A 176 2.72 -5.93 7.25
N CYS A 177 4.00 -6.24 7.05
CA CYS A 177 4.91 -6.67 8.12
C CYS A 177 5.02 -5.63 9.24
N MET A 178 5.20 -4.35 8.90
CA MET A 178 5.28 -3.28 9.89
C MET A 178 3.98 -3.10 10.69
N ALA A 179 2.84 -3.10 10.00
CA ALA A 179 1.51 -2.92 10.59
C ALA A 179 1.13 -4.05 11.56
N HIS A 180 1.47 -5.29 11.22
CA HIS A 180 1.21 -6.47 12.06
C HIS A 180 2.34 -6.78 13.05
N GLY A 181 3.48 -6.09 12.95
CA GLY A 181 4.65 -6.34 13.78
C GLY A 181 5.27 -7.72 13.58
N THR A 182 5.24 -8.23 12.35
CA THR A 182 5.79 -9.54 11.97
C THR A 182 6.88 -9.37 10.91
N ASP A 183 7.85 -10.29 10.88
CA ASP A 183 8.92 -10.26 9.86
C ASP A 183 8.47 -10.84 8.51
N ILE A 184 7.48 -11.74 8.55
CA ILE A 184 6.84 -12.38 7.39
C ILE A 184 5.36 -12.03 7.41
N PRO A 185 4.71 -11.77 6.26
CA PRO A 185 3.28 -11.59 6.18
C PRO A 185 2.51 -12.76 6.83
N PRO A 186 1.54 -12.50 7.73
CA PRO A 186 0.84 -13.56 8.44
C PRO A 186 0.20 -14.60 7.51
N ILE A 187 -0.38 -14.16 6.39
CA ILE A 187 -1.00 -15.03 5.38
C ILE A 187 0.01 -15.97 4.71
N VAL A 188 1.26 -15.54 4.53
CA VAL A 188 2.33 -16.37 3.95
C VAL A 188 2.71 -17.46 4.95
N SER A 189 2.94 -17.09 6.21
CA SER A 189 3.27 -18.04 7.28
C SER A 189 2.15 -19.06 7.50
N LEU A 190 0.89 -18.62 7.54
CA LEU A 190 -0.27 -19.51 7.69
C LEU A 190 -0.37 -20.51 6.54
N CYS A 191 -0.28 -20.04 5.29
CA CYS A 191 -0.35 -20.93 4.13
C CYS A 191 0.83 -21.92 4.09
N ILE A 192 2.05 -21.46 4.37
CA ILE A 192 3.25 -22.33 4.40
C ILE A 192 3.09 -23.42 5.46
N ASN A 193 2.73 -23.04 6.68
CA ASN A 193 2.56 -23.99 7.79
C ASN A 193 1.49 -25.04 7.48
N GLU A 194 0.37 -24.63 6.89
CA GLU A 194 -0.71 -25.53 6.53
C GLU A 194 -0.30 -26.54 5.44
N VAL A 195 0.40 -26.06 4.40
CA VAL A 195 0.93 -26.93 3.33
C VAL A 195 1.99 -27.88 3.86
N GLU A 196 2.84 -27.44 4.79
CA GLU A 196 3.83 -28.32 5.41
C GLU A 196 3.21 -29.36 6.34
N THR A 197 2.09 -29.05 6.98
CA THR A 197 1.43 -29.94 7.94
C THR A 197 0.76 -31.13 7.25
N ARG A 198 0.05 -30.90 6.13
CA ARG A 198 -0.70 -31.97 5.44
C ARG A 198 -0.45 -32.12 3.94
N GLY A 199 0.17 -31.13 3.30
CA GLY A 199 0.33 -31.08 1.83
C GLY A 199 1.57 -31.74 1.25
N LEU A 200 2.61 -32.01 2.07
CA LEU A 200 3.93 -32.45 1.57
C LEU A 200 3.92 -33.77 0.78
N ASN A 201 2.95 -34.65 1.05
CA ASN A 201 2.84 -35.95 0.38
C ASN A 201 1.78 -35.97 -0.72
N VAL A 202 1.07 -34.86 -0.96
CA VAL A 202 -0.02 -34.77 -1.94
C VAL A 202 0.54 -34.60 -3.34
N GLU A 203 0.13 -35.47 -4.26
CA GLU A 203 0.61 -35.43 -5.65
C GLU A 203 0.26 -34.11 -6.35
N GLY A 204 1.23 -33.53 -7.05
CA GLY A 204 1.02 -32.30 -7.81
C GLY A 204 0.79 -31.05 -6.96
N ILE A 205 1.24 -31.04 -5.69
CA ILE A 205 1.18 -29.86 -4.83
C ILE A 205 1.76 -28.61 -5.54
N TYR A 206 1.09 -27.46 -5.43
CA TYR A 206 1.32 -26.23 -6.23
C TYR A 206 1.09 -26.29 -7.74
N ARG A 207 1.11 -27.46 -8.38
CA ARG A 207 0.82 -27.63 -9.82
C ARG A 207 -0.68 -27.68 -10.08
N VAL A 208 -1.40 -28.50 -9.31
CA VAL A 208 -2.87 -28.62 -9.38
C VAL A 208 -3.50 -27.35 -8.80
N SER A 209 -4.50 -26.83 -9.50
CA SER A 209 -5.28 -25.66 -9.07
C SER A 209 -6.45 -26.11 -8.21
N GLY A 210 -6.59 -25.51 -7.03
CA GLY A 210 -7.79 -25.68 -6.19
C GLY A 210 -8.96 -24.81 -6.67
N SER A 211 -10.06 -24.87 -5.91
CA SER A 211 -11.27 -24.09 -6.20
C SER A 211 -11.04 -22.58 -6.15
N TYR A 212 -11.31 -21.89 -7.27
CA TYR A 212 -11.16 -20.42 -7.37
C TYR A 212 -12.14 -19.67 -6.46
N ASP A 213 -13.40 -20.11 -6.42
CA ASP A 213 -14.42 -19.47 -5.58
C ASP A 213 -14.08 -19.56 -4.10
N HIS A 214 -13.47 -20.66 -3.67
CA HIS A 214 -12.99 -20.79 -2.28
C HIS A 214 -11.78 -19.90 -2.01
N MET A 215 -10.85 -19.76 -2.96
CA MET A 215 -9.73 -18.82 -2.82
C MET A 215 -10.21 -17.37 -2.67
N GLU A 216 -11.18 -16.94 -3.48
CA GLU A 216 -11.68 -15.57 -3.41
C GLU A 216 -12.44 -15.31 -2.09
N LYS A 217 -13.20 -16.29 -1.60
CA LYS A 217 -13.83 -16.22 -0.27
C LYS A 217 -12.80 -16.10 0.86
N LEU A 218 -11.76 -16.93 0.85
CA LEU A 218 -10.68 -16.88 1.85
C LEU A 218 -9.94 -15.53 1.80
N LYS A 219 -9.69 -15.01 0.60
CA LYS A 219 -9.11 -13.67 0.41
C LYS A 219 -10.00 -12.59 1.03
N GLN A 220 -11.31 -12.59 0.77
CA GLN A 220 -12.25 -11.62 1.35
C GLN A 220 -12.30 -11.70 2.89
N GLN A 221 -12.22 -12.90 3.46
CA GLN A 221 -12.17 -13.09 4.92
C GLN A 221 -10.88 -12.51 5.50
N CYS A 222 -9.73 -12.77 4.86
CA CYS A 222 -8.44 -12.17 5.25
C CYS A 222 -8.49 -10.63 5.16
N ASP A 223 -9.00 -10.08 4.05
CA ASP A 223 -9.10 -8.63 3.83
C ASP A 223 -10.11 -7.92 4.75
N SER A 224 -10.99 -8.68 5.41
CA SER A 224 -11.93 -8.17 6.41
C SER A 224 -11.40 -8.31 7.85
N ASN A 225 -10.13 -8.71 8.01
CA ASN A 225 -9.49 -9.03 9.29
C ASN A 225 -10.28 -10.06 10.12
N GLN A 226 -10.98 -10.98 9.45
CA GLN A 226 -11.65 -12.10 10.09
C GLN A 226 -10.63 -13.21 10.36
N PHE A 227 -10.87 -13.98 11.43
CA PHE A 227 -10.07 -15.16 11.70
C PHE A 227 -10.29 -16.20 10.58
N VAL A 228 -9.21 -16.60 9.91
CA VAL A 228 -9.24 -17.60 8.84
C VAL A 228 -8.58 -18.88 9.33
N ASP A 229 -9.40 -19.91 9.51
CA ASP A 229 -8.92 -21.27 9.81
C ASP A 229 -8.65 -22.02 8.50
N LEU A 230 -7.38 -22.11 8.11
CA LEU A 230 -6.97 -22.85 6.91
C LEU A 230 -7.08 -24.38 7.10
N ALA A 231 -7.15 -24.87 8.34
CA ALA A 231 -7.32 -26.30 8.61
C ALA A 231 -8.73 -26.79 8.26
N ALA A 232 -9.72 -25.90 8.31
CA ALA A 232 -11.09 -26.18 7.89
C ALA A 232 -11.25 -26.33 6.37
N VAL A 233 -10.25 -25.89 5.57
CA VAL A 233 -10.30 -25.98 4.11
C VAL A 233 -9.96 -27.39 3.66
N ALA A 234 -10.95 -28.15 3.18
CA ALA A 234 -10.74 -29.55 2.78
C ALA A 234 -9.66 -29.73 1.69
N ASP A 235 -9.69 -28.90 0.64
CA ASP A 235 -8.74 -28.97 -0.47
C ASP A 235 -7.45 -28.17 -0.21
N ILE A 236 -6.31 -28.87 -0.09
CA ILE A 236 -5.01 -28.22 0.10
C ILE A 236 -4.56 -27.41 -1.13
N HIS A 237 -5.02 -27.78 -2.34
CA HIS A 237 -4.67 -27.04 -3.55
C HIS A 237 -5.28 -25.64 -3.56
N THR A 238 -6.39 -25.43 -2.84
CA THR A 238 -6.95 -24.08 -2.58
C THR A 238 -5.98 -23.25 -1.73
N VAL A 239 -5.37 -23.82 -0.68
CA VAL A 239 -4.38 -23.11 0.16
C VAL A 239 -3.11 -22.80 -0.64
N CYS A 240 -2.62 -23.75 -1.44
CA CYS A 240 -1.49 -23.51 -2.37
C CYS A 240 -1.80 -22.39 -3.38
N GLY A 241 -3.03 -22.39 -3.90
CA GLY A 241 -3.50 -21.36 -4.82
C GLY A 241 -3.62 -19.99 -4.15
N LEU A 242 -4.08 -19.94 -2.90
CA LEU A 242 -4.17 -18.73 -2.09
C LEU A 242 -2.79 -18.11 -1.86
N LEU A 243 -1.78 -18.92 -1.51
CA LEU A 243 -0.39 -18.45 -1.37
C LEU A 243 0.16 -17.86 -2.67
N LYS A 244 -0.07 -18.54 -3.81
CA LYS A 244 0.33 -18.02 -5.13
C LYS A 244 -0.43 -16.75 -5.49
N LEU A 245 -1.72 -16.67 -5.15
CA LEU A 245 -2.55 -15.50 -5.38
C LEU A 245 -2.04 -14.30 -4.57
N TYR A 246 -1.63 -14.52 -3.32
CA TYR A 246 -1.05 -13.46 -2.47
C TYR A 246 0.13 -12.78 -3.17
N PHE A 247 1.12 -13.56 -3.60
CA PHE A 247 2.31 -13.02 -4.28
C PHE A 247 1.97 -12.31 -5.59
N ARG A 248 1.03 -12.87 -6.40
CA ARG A 248 0.60 -12.25 -7.67
C ARG A 248 -0.13 -10.93 -7.50
N LEU A 249 -0.77 -10.71 -6.35
CA LEU A 249 -1.53 -9.49 -6.09
C LEU A 249 -0.68 -8.39 -5.45
N LEU A 250 0.58 -8.65 -5.10
CA LEU A 250 1.45 -7.62 -4.53
C LEU A 250 1.60 -6.44 -5.50
N PRO A 251 1.63 -5.18 -5.00
CA PRO A 251 1.85 -4.00 -5.84
C PRO A 251 3.14 -4.09 -6.66
N GLN A 252 4.16 -4.72 -6.07
CA GLN A 252 5.38 -5.14 -6.72
C GLN A 252 5.66 -6.59 -6.34
N GLN A 253 6.07 -7.41 -7.31
CA GLN A 253 6.41 -8.81 -7.06
C GLN A 253 7.46 -8.94 -5.96
N LEU A 254 7.45 -10.06 -5.24
CA LEU A 254 8.35 -10.33 -4.10
C LEU A 254 9.81 -9.97 -4.41
N ILE A 255 10.24 -10.23 -5.64
CA ILE A 255 11.49 -9.71 -6.20
C ILE A 255 11.14 -8.63 -7.24
N PRO A 256 11.36 -7.34 -6.93
CA PRO A 256 11.18 -6.22 -7.85
C PRO A 256 11.86 -6.40 -9.19
N PHE A 257 11.29 -5.84 -10.25
CA PHE A 257 11.85 -5.93 -11.61
C PHE A 257 13.30 -5.43 -11.70
N SER A 258 13.62 -4.33 -11.01
CA SER A 258 14.98 -3.76 -10.96
C SER A 258 16.00 -4.75 -10.40
N VAL A 259 15.67 -5.39 -9.28
CA VAL A 259 16.52 -6.41 -8.62
C VAL A 259 16.57 -7.68 -9.46
N HIS A 260 15.44 -8.13 -10.00
CA HIS A 260 15.38 -9.30 -10.89
C HIS A 260 16.29 -9.16 -12.11
N LYS A 261 16.29 -7.99 -12.77
CA LYS A 261 17.18 -7.72 -13.92
C LYS A 261 18.65 -7.85 -13.53
N GLN A 262 19.03 -7.30 -12.38
CA GLN A 262 20.41 -7.39 -11.89
C GLN A 262 20.81 -8.81 -11.49
N LEU A 263 19.90 -9.56 -10.84
CA LEU A 263 20.12 -10.97 -10.49
C LEU A 263 20.36 -11.83 -11.74
N LEU A 264 19.61 -11.60 -12.80
CA LEU A 264 19.78 -12.32 -14.06
C LEU A 264 21.14 -12.05 -14.71
N VAL A 265 21.57 -10.79 -14.76
CA VAL A 265 22.90 -10.41 -15.28
C VAL A 265 24.00 -11.08 -14.45
N ALA A 266 23.93 -10.96 -13.13
CA ALA A 266 24.89 -11.59 -12.23
C ALA A 266 24.90 -13.14 -12.36
N TYR A 267 23.75 -13.77 -12.58
CA TYR A 267 23.64 -15.21 -12.79
C TYR A 267 24.32 -15.67 -14.08
N GLN A 268 24.19 -14.89 -15.17
CA GLN A 268 24.80 -15.19 -16.46
C GLN A 268 26.32 -14.97 -16.45
N GLU A 269 26.79 -13.85 -15.91
CA GLU A 269 28.22 -13.52 -15.82
C GLU A 269 29.02 -14.51 -14.97
N THR A 270 28.35 -15.15 -14.01
CA THR A 270 28.99 -16.09 -13.08
C THR A 270 28.77 -17.55 -13.49
N ASN A 271 28.11 -17.83 -14.62
CA ASN A 271 27.73 -19.20 -15.01
C ASN A 271 28.91 -20.17 -15.16
N GLN A 272 30.09 -19.66 -15.56
CA GLN A 272 31.33 -20.43 -15.70
C GLN A 272 32.21 -20.44 -14.44
N ARG A 273 31.80 -19.75 -13.38
CA ARG A 273 32.57 -19.62 -12.13
C ARG A 273 32.17 -20.67 -11.10
N ALA A 274 33.02 -20.87 -10.10
CA ALA A 274 32.74 -21.74 -8.96
C ALA A 274 31.45 -21.30 -8.23
N THR A 275 30.65 -22.26 -7.75
CA THR A 275 29.34 -22.02 -7.12
C THR A 275 29.40 -20.96 -6.01
N HIS A 276 30.45 -20.95 -5.20
CA HIS A 276 30.61 -19.98 -4.11
C HIS A 276 30.75 -18.52 -4.61
N GLU A 277 31.38 -18.30 -5.76
CA GLU A 277 31.47 -16.96 -6.35
C GLU A 277 30.13 -16.51 -6.93
N ARG A 278 29.38 -17.45 -7.52
CA ARG A 278 28.01 -17.23 -7.99
C ARG A 278 27.10 -16.81 -6.84
N GLU A 279 27.15 -17.55 -5.73
CA GLU A 279 26.39 -17.25 -4.52
C GLU A 279 26.71 -15.85 -3.99
N ARG A 280 28.00 -15.50 -3.90
CA ARG A 280 28.45 -14.19 -3.44
C ARG A 280 27.98 -13.05 -4.33
N GLY A 281 28.02 -13.23 -5.65
CA GLY A 281 27.56 -12.23 -6.63
C GLY A 281 26.07 -11.95 -6.50
N LEU A 282 25.25 -13.01 -6.47
CA LEU A 282 23.80 -12.88 -6.31
C LEU A 282 23.41 -12.32 -4.94
N ARG A 283 24.10 -12.72 -3.87
CA ARG A 283 23.87 -12.20 -2.52
C ARG A 283 24.06 -10.69 -2.44
N LYS A 284 25.05 -10.14 -3.17
CA LYS A 284 25.28 -8.69 -3.23
C LYS A 284 24.07 -7.96 -3.79
N VAL A 285 23.46 -8.48 -4.86
CA VAL A 285 22.26 -7.91 -5.46
C VAL A 285 21.04 -8.07 -4.54
N MET A 286 20.92 -9.20 -3.84
CA MET A 286 19.83 -9.42 -2.87
C MET A 286 19.85 -8.44 -1.69
N MET A 287 20.99 -7.81 -1.38
CA MET A 287 21.07 -6.76 -0.35
C MET A 287 20.32 -5.47 -0.74
N GLU A 288 19.88 -5.32 -1.99
CA GLU A 288 19.04 -4.20 -2.43
C GLU A 288 17.55 -4.41 -2.10
N LEU A 289 17.14 -5.62 -1.74
CA LEU A 289 15.78 -5.90 -1.29
C LEU A 289 15.57 -5.35 0.13
N SER A 290 14.32 -5.01 0.45
CA SER A 290 13.95 -4.71 1.83
C SER A 290 14.13 -5.94 2.72
N ASP A 291 14.33 -5.74 4.03
CA ASP A 291 14.45 -6.82 5.00
C ASP A 291 13.22 -7.75 4.95
N ALA A 292 12.01 -7.19 4.85
CA ALA A 292 10.77 -7.97 4.76
C ALA A 292 10.71 -8.82 3.48
N ASN A 293 11.18 -8.30 2.34
CA ASN A 293 11.28 -9.07 1.09
C ASN A 293 12.30 -10.21 1.22
N ILE A 294 13.48 -9.95 1.83
CA ILE A 294 14.54 -10.95 2.02
C ILE A 294 14.06 -12.10 2.93
N ILE A 295 13.48 -11.77 4.09
CA ILE A 295 13.02 -12.76 5.06
C ILE A 295 11.88 -13.60 4.45
N THR A 296 10.91 -12.94 3.82
CA THR A 296 9.77 -13.63 3.17
C THR A 296 10.26 -14.52 2.03
N LEU A 297 11.20 -14.06 1.20
CA LEU A 297 11.81 -14.87 0.14
C LEU A 297 12.55 -16.08 0.72
N GLY A 298 13.33 -15.90 1.80
CA GLY A 298 14.00 -16.98 2.49
C GLY A 298 13.05 -18.07 2.98
N ALA A 299 11.93 -17.66 3.60
CA ALA A 299 10.89 -18.58 4.06
C ALA A 299 10.25 -19.36 2.90
N VAL A 300 9.92 -18.68 1.80
CA VAL A 300 9.36 -19.33 0.60
C VAL A 300 10.36 -20.30 -0.03
N LEU A 301 11.62 -19.92 -0.20
CA LEU A 301 12.63 -20.81 -0.79
C LEU A 301 12.89 -22.04 0.08
N ALA A 302 12.93 -21.88 1.41
CA ALA A 302 13.05 -22.99 2.35
C ALA A 302 11.84 -23.94 2.26
N HIS A 303 10.64 -23.38 2.19
CA HIS A 303 9.41 -24.14 2.01
C HIS A 303 9.42 -24.96 0.69
N LEU A 304 9.76 -24.31 -0.43
CA LEU A 304 9.84 -24.98 -1.74
C LEU A 304 10.89 -26.09 -1.75
N LYS A 305 12.03 -25.89 -1.08
CA LYS A 305 13.04 -26.93 -0.92
C LYS A 305 12.50 -28.14 -0.15
N LYS A 306 11.79 -27.90 0.97
CA LYS A 306 11.16 -28.96 1.77
C LYS A 306 10.12 -29.76 0.97
N VAL A 307 9.32 -29.09 0.14
CA VAL A 307 8.39 -29.76 -0.79
C VAL A 307 9.14 -30.63 -1.80
N ALA A 308 10.23 -30.11 -2.39
CA ALA A 308 11.05 -30.84 -3.35
C ALA A 308 11.75 -32.07 -2.76
N ASP A 309 12.13 -32.02 -1.47
CA ASP A 309 12.71 -33.17 -0.77
C ASP A 309 11.72 -34.33 -0.63
N HIS A 310 10.41 -34.06 -0.74
CA HIS A 310 9.34 -35.06 -0.75
C HIS A 310 8.88 -35.44 -2.17
N SER A 311 9.66 -35.08 -3.20
CA SER A 311 9.36 -35.34 -4.62
C SER A 311 9.11 -36.81 -4.97
N SER A 312 9.63 -37.76 -4.18
CA SER A 312 9.36 -39.18 -4.34
C SER A 312 7.86 -39.52 -4.24
N LYS A 313 7.13 -38.81 -3.36
CA LYS A 313 5.69 -38.97 -3.14
C LYS A 313 4.88 -37.94 -3.93
N ASN A 314 5.15 -36.64 -3.74
CA ASN A 314 4.33 -35.58 -4.34
C ASN A 314 4.62 -35.31 -5.83
N LYS A 315 5.68 -35.89 -6.39
CA LYS A 315 6.13 -35.75 -7.80
C LYS A 315 6.57 -34.34 -8.21
N MET A 316 6.81 -33.45 -7.24
CA MET A 316 7.23 -32.07 -7.47
C MET A 316 8.72 -31.90 -7.23
N THR A 317 9.52 -31.93 -8.30
CA THR A 317 10.96 -31.62 -8.26
C THR A 317 11.21 -30.12 -8.13
N VAL A 318 12.45 -29.73 -7.82
CA VAL A 318 12.86 -28.31 -7.82
C VAL A 318 12.59 -27.64 -9.17
N GLU A 319 12.82 -28.35 -10.28
CA GLU A 319 12.55 -27.86 -11.64
C GLU A 319 11.05 -27.55 -11.86
N ASN A 320 10.17 -28.48 -11.45
CA ASN A 320 8.73 -28.31 -11.57
C ASN A 320 8.24 -27.12 -10.73
N LEU A 321 8.73 -27.00 -9.49
CA LEU A 321 8.37 -25.91 -8.59
C LEU A 321 8.89 -24.56 -9.09
N ALA A 322 10.13 -24.50 -9.59
CA ALA A 322 10.72 -23.29 -10.13
C ALA A 322 9.93 -22.78 -11.36
N THR A 323 9.46 -23.68 -12.22
CA THR A 323 8.62 -23.31 -13.37
C THR A 323 7.29 -22.67 -12.93
N ILE A 324 6.67 -23.18 -11.87
CA ILE A 324 5.38 -22.68 -11.35
C ILE A 324 5.54 -21.35 -10.59
N PHE A 325 6.57 -21.24 -9.75
CA PHE A 325 6.77 -20.06 -8.90
C PHE A 325 7.53 -18.93 -9.58
N SER A 326 8.30 -19.20 -10.64
CA SER A 326 9.00 -18.14 -11.40
C SER A 326 8.07 -17.00 -11.84
N PRO A 327 6.91 -17.23 -12.50
CA PRO A 327 6.00 -16.13 -12.85
C PRO A 327 5.27 -15.52 -11.63
N THR A 328 5.29 -16.19 -10.48
CA THR A 328 4.65 -15.73 -9.25
C THR A 328 5.56 -14.82 -8.43
N LEU A 329 6.87 -15.09 -8.41
CA LEU A 329 7.86 -14.36 -7.60
C LEU A 329 8.62 -13.28 -8.39
N PHE A 330 8.68 -13.41 -9.72
CA PHE A 330 9.32 -12.44 -10.62
C PHE A 330 8.28 -11.72 -11.49
N CYS A 331 8.64 -10.55 -12.02
CA CYS A 331 7.84 -9.87 -13.03
C CYS A 331 8.00 -10.54 -14.41
N SER A 332 6.91 -11.04 -14.99
CA SER A 332 6.84 -11.46 -16.39
C SER A 332 6.63 -10.26 -17.32
N GLY A 333 7.59 -9.33 -17.35
CA GLY A 333 7.61 -8.27 -18.36
C GLY A 333 8.11 -8.83 -19.71
N SER A 334 7.56 -8.31 -20.81
CA SER A 334 7.82 -8.69 -22.20
C SER A 334 9.27 -8.47 -22.65
N ILE A 335 10.18 -9.32 -22.15
CA ILE A 335 11.52 -9.53 -22.70
C ILE A 335 11.63 -11.04 -22.98
N PRO A 336 11.94 -11.47 -24.22
CA PRO A 336 11.97 -12.88 -24.55
C PRO A 336 13.15 -13.59 -23.87
N ALA A 337 12.88 -14.81 -23.39
CA ALA A 337 13.84 -15.89 -23.17
C ALA A 337 15.03 -15.63 -22.20
N MET A 338 14.79 -15.08 -21.02
CA MET A 338 15.73 -15.24 -19.90
C MET A 338 15.32 -16.48 -19.07
N PRO A 339 16.28 -17.28 -18.56
CA PRO A 339 15.97 -18.53 -17.87
C PRO A 339 15.52 -18.28 -16.42
N ASN A 340 14.38 -17.63 -16.24
CA ASN A 340 13.86 -17.22 -14.93
C ASN A 340 13.64 -18.44 -14.01
N HIS A 341 13.16 -19.55 -14.56
CA HIS A 341 13.02 -20.81 -13.81
C HIS A 341 14.37 -21.39 -13.41
N GLN A 342 15.44 -21.25 -14.22
CA GLN A 342 16.77 -21.74 -13.84
C GLN A 342 17.39 -20.90 -12.72
N LEU A 343 17.16 -19.58 -12.73
CA LEU A 343 17.56 -18.71 -11.61
C LEU A 343 16.84 -19.16 -10.33
N LEU A 344 15.52 -19.33 -10.36
CA LEU A 344 14.78 -19.78 -9.18
C LEU A 344 15.20 -21.19 -8.73
N HIS A 345 15.43 -22.11 -9.68
CA HIS A 345 15.98 -23.44 -9.39
C HIS A 345 17.33 -23.35 -8.66
N PHE A 346 18.22 -22.45 -9.10
CA PHE A 346 19.49 -22.20 -8.42
C PHE A 346 19.28 -21.63 -7.01
N LEU A 347 18.36 -20.67 -6.83
CA LEU A 347 18.06 -20.07 -5.52
C LEU A 347 17.48 -21.09 -4.53
N ILE A 348 16.61 -22.00 -4.97
CA ILE A 348 16.02 -23.05 -4.11
C ILE A 348 17.11 -24.02 -3.62
N ASN A 349 18.07 -24.36 -4.47
CA ASN A 349 19.15 -25.29 -4.10
C ASN A 349 20.28 -24.63 -3.28
N ASN A 350 20.42 -23.31 -3.35
CA ASN A 350 21.50 -22.56 -2.70
C ASN A 350 20.94 -21.51 -1.72
N PRO A 351 20.46 -21.93 -0.54
CA PRO A 351 19.83 -21.02 0.43
C PRO A 351 20.80 -19.96 0.98
N ARG A 352 22.12 -20.15 0.82
CA ARG A 352 23.16 -19.19 1.23
C ARG A 352 23.13 -17.87 0.45
N VAL A 353 22.48 -17.86 -0.72
CA VAL A 353 22.32 -16.66 -1.55
C VAL A 353 21.46 -15.63 -0.83
N VAL A 354 20.40 -16.08 -0.13
CA VAL A 354 19.56 -15.20 0.68
C VAL A 354 20.36 -14.74 1.89
N PRO A 355 20.58 -13.43 2.08
CA PRO A 355 21.25 -12.93 3.28
C PRO A 355 20.51 -13.41 4.53
N LYS A 356 21.24 -14.06 5.45
CA LYS A 356 20.71 -14.28 6.80
C LYS A 356 20.53 -12.92 7.48
N HIS A 357 19.33 -12.68 7.99
CA HIS A 357 19.07 -11.53 8.83
C HIS A 357 19.99 -11.58 10.06
N ARG A 358 20.60 -10.44 10.41
CA ARG A 358 21.39 -10.32 11.64
C ARG A 358 20.48 -10.11 12.84
#